data_AF-A0A425CLX2-F1
#
_entry.id   AF-A0A425CLX2-F1
#
_cell.length_a   1.000
_cell.length_b   1.000
_cell.length_c   1.000
_cell.angle_alpha   90.00
_cell.angle_beta   90.00
_cell.angle_gamma   90.00
#
_symmetry.space_group_name_H-M   'P 1'
#
loop_
_entity.id
_entity.type
_entity.pdbx_description
1 polymer ?
#
loop_
_entity_poly.entity_id
_entity_poly.type
_entity_poly.pdbx_seq_one_letter_code
_entity_poly.pdbx_strand_id
1 'polypeptide(L)'
;MISSRDFVNTRTWRRQDGGGYVIANSYAGKNVLKPQKGITRGENGPTGWVILPHPTSPFKSRLIWILNMDIKGYFPSSVIHKGSISEVSCFVRNLRQYIARNTNSDELAPEHVSTTMQ
;
A
#
# COMPACT_ATOMS: atom_id res chain seq x y z
N MET A 1 -23.79 2.90 -4.74
CA MET A 1 -22.48 3.57 -4.60
C MET A 1 -21.99 3.37 -3.18
N ILE A 2 -20.72 3.02 -2.99
CA ILE A 2 -20.11 2.84 -1.67
C ILE A 2 -19.55 4.22 -1.25
N SER A 3 -19.98 4.77 -0.11
CA SER A 3 -19.45 6.02 0.44
C SER A 3 -17.98 5.91 0.88
N SER A 4 -17.29 7.02 1.13
CA SER A 4 -15.92 6.99 1.67
C SER A 4 -15.89 6.44 3.11
N ARG A 5 -14.80 5.74 3.46
CA ARG A 5 -14.50 5.22 4.80
C ARG A 5 -13.25 5.87 5.36
N ASP A 6 -13.20 6.03 6.68
CA ASP A 6 -11.92 6.22 7.38
C ASP A 6 -11.41 4.88 7.93
N PHE A 7 -10.10 4.77 8.08
CA PHE A 7 -9.43 3.59 8.64
C PHE A 7 -8.38 4.06 9.64
N VAL A 8 -8.27 3.34 10.77
CA VAL A 8 -7.25 3.60 11.80
C VAL A 8 -6.44 2.32 11.97
N ASN A 9 -5.16 2.35 11.60
CA ASN A 9 -4.31 1.17 11.54
C ASN A 9 -3.02 1.37 12.32
N THR A 10 -2.54 0.30 12.93
CA THR A 10 -1.12 0.18 13.25
C THR A 10 -0.38 -0.25 12.00
N ARG A 11 0.89 0.18 11.87
CA ARG A 11 1.76 -0.16 10.75
C ARG A 11 3.13 -0.51 11.26
N THR A 12 3.68 -1.59 10.72
CA THR A 12 5.09 -1.96 10.91
C THR A 12 5.70 -2.32 9.57
N TRP A 13 7.02 -2.31 9.51
CA TRP A 13 7.75 -2.70 8.31
C TRP A 13 9.04 -3.43 8.68
N ARG A 14 9.50 -4.29 7.77
CA ARG A 14 10.75 -5.03 7.92
C ARG A 14 11.41 -5.28 6.56
N ARG A 15 12.70 -5.00 6.47
CA ARG A 15 13.55 -5.43 5.35
C ARG A 15 13.80 -6.93 5.44
N GLN A 16 13.72 -7.64 4.32
CA GLN A 16 13.92 -9.09 4.26
C GLN A 16 15.39 -9.42 3.95
N ASP A 17 15.86 -10.58 4.42
CA ASP A 17 17.27 -11.00 4.29
C ASP A 17 17.70 -11.26 2.83
N GLY A 18 16.73 -11.41 1.90
CA GLY A 18 16.94 -11.49 0.45
C GLY A 18 16.70 -10.17 -0.30
N GLY A 19 16.60 -9.05 0.41
CA GLY A 19 16.20 -7.76 -0.15
C GLY A 19 14.68 -7.60 -0.24
N GLY A 20 14.25 -6.36 -0.47
CA GLY A 20 12.84 -6.00 -0.44
C GLY A 20 12.30 -5.76 0.98
N TYR A 21 10.99 -5.52 1.06
CA TYR A 21 10.32 -5.05 2.26
C TYR A 21 8.96 -5.71 2.45
N VAL A 22 8.61 -5.99 3.69
CA VAL A 22 7.24 -6.27 4.11
C VAL A 22 6.75 -5.08 4.89
N ILE A 23 5.57 -4.58 4.54
CA ILE A 23 4.84 -3.57 5.27
C ILE A 23 3.52 -4.19 5.70
N ALA A 24 3.34 -4.40 7.00
CA ALA A 24 2.13 -4.97 7.56
C ALA A 24 1.31 -3.89 8.26
N ASN A 25 -0.01 -3.96 8.09
CA ASN A 25 -0.95 -3.13 8.79
C ASN A 25 -2.09 -3.99 9.35
N SER A 26 -2.68 -3.52 10.44
CA SER A 26 -3.90 -4.07 11.01
C SER A 26 -4.69 -2.97 11.68
N TYR A 27 -5.98 -3.18 11.87
CA TYR A 27 -6.82 -2.28 12.66
C TYR A 27 -6.20 -1.98 14.03
N ALA A 28 -6.13 -0.69 14.39
CA ALA A 28 -5.49 -0.22 15.62
C ALA A 28 -6.35 -0.41 16.88
N GLY A 29 -7.63 -0.77 16.74
CA GLY A 29 -8.58 -0.88 17.84
C GLY A 29 -9.52 0.33 17.98
N LYS A 30 -10.65 0.10 18.69
CA LYS A 30 -11.80 1.03 18.76
C LYS A 30 -11.52 2.30 19.56
N ASN A 31 -10.55 2.26 20.46
CA ASN A 31 -10.33 3.31 21.44
C ASN A 31 -9.20 4.29 21.07
N VAL A 32 -8.53 4.07 19.93
CA VAL A 32 -7.42 4.92 19.48
C VAL A 32 -7.91 6.27 18.96
N LEU A 33 -9.01 6.27 18.21
CA LEU A 33 -9.59 7.48 17.64
C LEU A 33 -11.12 7.39 17.61
N LYS A 34 -11.79 8.42 18.13
CA LYS A 34 -13.25 8.54 18.11
C LYS A 34 -13.78 8.48 16.65
N PRO A 35 -14.97 7.90 16.41
CA PRO A 35 -15.60 7.93 15.09
C PRO A 35 -15.91 9.37 14.64
N GLN A 36 -15.80 9.61 13.33
CA GLN A 36 -16.13 10.91 12.73
C GLN A 36 -17.59 10.93 12.28
N LYS A 37 -18.29 12.05 12.53
CA LYS A 37 -19.71 12.19 12.14
C LYS A 37 -19.85 12.11 10.62
N GLY A 38 -20.74 11.22 10.15
CA GLY A 38 -21.03 11.06 8.72
C GLY A 38 -20.01 10.22 7.93
N ILE A 39 -18.96 9.72 8.57
CA ILE A 39 -17.97 8.84 7.93
C ILE A 39 -18.05 7.46 8.58
N THR A 40 -18.16 6.43 7.74
CA THR A 40 -18.17 5.03 8.22
C THR A 40 -16.74 4.58 8.52
N ARG A 41 -16.50 4.08 9.73
CA ARG A 41 -15.21 3.50 10.13
C ARG A 41 -15.08 2.09 9.55
N GLY A 42 -14.18 1.92 8.58
CA GLY A 42 -13.74 0.61 8.11
C GLY A 42 -12.73 0.00 9.08
N GLU A 43 -12.61 -1.32 9.04
CA GLU A 43 -11.64 -2.08 9.84
C GLU A 43 -10.81 -2.96 8.91
N ASN A 44 -9.49 -2.78 8.93
CA ASN A 44 -8.60 -3.71 8.24
C ASN A 44 -8.31 -4.91 9.14
N GLY A 45 -8.46 -6.12 8.59
CA GLY A 45 -7.75 -7.28 9.12
C GLY A 45 -6.24 -7.16 8.84
N PRO A 46 -5.47 -8.26 8.99
CA PRO A 46 -4.09 -8.29 8.53
C PRO A 46 -4.01 -7.98 7.02
N THR A 47 -3.39 -6.86 6.68
CA THR A 47 -3.31 -6.31 5.32
C THR A 47 -1.91 -5.71 5.10
N GLY A 48 -1.51 -5.43 3.87
CA GLY A 48 -0.20 -4.81 3.66
C GLY A 48 0.43 -5.03 2.30
N TRP A 49 1.69 -4.62 2.19
CA TRP A 49 2.46 -4.68 0.95
C TRP A 49 3.70 -5.53 1.13
N VAL A 50 3.98 -6.36 0.13
CA VAL A 50 5.24 -7.06 0.00
C VAL A 50 5.91 -6.53 -1.26
N ILE A 51 7.09 -5.92 -1.09
CA ILE A 51 7.92 -5.41 -2.16
C ILE A 51 9.10 -6.36 -2.30
N LEU A 52 9.14 -7.11 -3.39
CA LEU A 52 10.18 -8.09 -3.66
C LEU A 52 11.11 -7.59 -4.79
N PRO A 53 12.39 -7.97 -4.76
CA PRO A 53 13.26 -7.81 -5.92
C PRO A 53 12.68 -8.49 -7.16
N HIS A 54 12.85 -7.87 -8.33
CA HIS A 54 12.53 -8.52 -9.59
C HIS A 54 13.64 -9.54 -9.93
N PRO A 55 13.32 -10.74 -10.44
CA PRO A 55 14.29 -11.83 -10.52
C PRO A 55 15.34 -11.59 -11.61
N THR A 56 15.07 -10.67 -12.55
CA THR A 56 15.91 -10.45 -13.74
C THR A 56 16.33 -8.99 -13.93
N SER A 57 15.95 -8.07 -13.03
CA SER A 57 16.30 -6.65 -13.21
C SER A 57 16.40 -5.94 -11.87
N PRO A 58 17.55 -5.30 -11.56
CA PRO A 58 17.70 -4.54 -10.32
C PRO A 58 16.87 -3.23 -10.34
N PHE A 59 16.45 -2.77 -11.53
CA PHE A 59 15.65 -1.56 -11.72
C PHE A 59 14.14 -1.80 -11.65
N LYS A 60 13.72 -3.03 -11.33
CA LYS A 60 12.31 -3.41 -11.21
C LYS A 60 12.06 -4.07 -9.86
N SER A 61 10.80 -4.03 -9.42
CA SER A 61 10.32 -4.74 -8.23
C SER A 61 9.00 -5.43 -8.52
N ARG A 62 8.67 -6.44 -7.72
CA ARG A 62 7.31 -7.00 -7.66
C ARG A 62 6.63 -6.45 -6.43
N LEU A 63 5.48 -5.80 -6.62
CA LEU A 63 4.61 -5.36 -5.54
C LEU A 63 3.44 -6.34 -5.41
N ILE A 64 3.25 -6.88 -4.21
CA ILE A 64 2.08 -7.67 -3.84
C ILE A 64 1.30 -6.87 -2.80
N TRP A 65 0.02 -6.62 -3.06
CA TRP A 65 -0.87 -5.97 -2.10
C TRP A 65 -1.87 -7.00 -1.56
N ILE A 66 -1.76 -7.29 -0.27
CA ILE A 66 -2.69 -8.14 0.46
C ILE A 66 -3.80 -7.23 0.98
N LEU A 67 -5.06 -7.60 0.71
CA LEU A 67 -6.23 -6.84 1.11
C LEU A 67 -7.18 -7.71 1.93
N ASN A 68 -7.36 -7.32 3.19
CA ASN A 68 -8.33 -7.91 4.10
C ASN A 68 -8.99 -6.77 4.88
N MET A 69 -10.21 -6.43 4.52
CA MET A 69 -10.91 -5.30 5.13
C MET A 69 -12.40 -5.55 5.24
N ASP A 70 -12.98 -5.06 6.33
CA ASP A 70 -14.40 -4.90 6.52
C ASP A 70 -14.74 -3.41 6.36
N ILE A 71 -15.31 -3.06 5.20
CA ILE A 71 -15.74 -1.69 4.88
C ILE A 71 -17.00 -1.26 5.62
N LYS A 72 -17.61 -2.18 6.39
CA LYS A 72 -18.89 -2.06 7.11
C LYS A 72 -20.07 -1.70 6.19
N GLY A 73 -21.27 -1.86 6.74
CA GLY A 73 -22.54 -1.61 6.05
C GLY A 73 -23.04 -2.82 5.23
N TYR A 74 -24.23 -2.68 4.66
CA TYR A 74 -24.87 -3.75 3.90
C TYR A 74 -24.77 -3.48 2.41
N PHE A 75 -23.99 -4.29 1.70
CA PHE A 75 -23.79 -4.18 0.26
C PHE A 75 -23.93 -5.56 -0.40
N PRO A 76 -24.54 -5.65 -1.59
CA PRO A 76 -24.50 -6.87 -2.38
C PRO A 76 -23.05 -7.26 -2.68
N SER A 77 -22.72 -8.55 -2.56
CA SER A 77 -21.33 -9.05 -2.74
C SER A 77 -20.73 -8.69 -4.11
N SER A 78 -21.56 -8.55 -5.15
CA SER A 78 -21.14 -8.13 -6.48
C SER A 78 -20.67 -6.67 -6.54
N VAL A 79 -21.27 -5.79 -5.75
CA VAL A 79 -20.89 -4.37 -5.63
C VAL A 79 -19.57 -4.25 -4.89
N ILE A 80 -19.38 -5.06 -3.83
CA ILE A 80 -18.11 -5.13 -3.10
C ILE A 80 -16.99 -5.60 -4.04
N HIS A 81 -17.18 -6.74 -4.73
CA HIS A 81 -16.15 -7.28 -5.63
C HIS A 81 -15.77 -6.33 -6.75
N LYS A 82 -16.76 -5.74 -7.45
CA LYS A 82 -16.49 -4.78 -8.53
C LYS A 82 -15.78 -3.52 -8.00
N GLY A 83 -16.22 -3.00 -6.85
CA GLY A 83 -15.57 -1.87 -6.20
C GLY A 83 -14.12 -2.15 -5.85
N SER A 84 -13.84 -3.28 -5.19
CA SER A 84 -12.49 -3.68 -4.80
C SER A 84 -11.56 -3.83 -5.99
N ILE A 85 -11.99 -4.48 -7.09
CA ILE A 85 -11.15 -4.64 -8.30
C ILE A 85 -10.83 -3.29 -8.94
N SER A 86 -11.84 -2.40 -9.03
CA SER A 86 -11.66 -1.06 -9.58
C SER A 86 -10.66 -0.24 -8.77
N GLU A 87 -10.74 -0.32 -7.45
CA GLU A 87 -9.85 0.41 -6.55
C GLU A 87 -8.41 -0.07 -6.64
N VAL A 88 -8.17 -1.40 -6.65
CA VAL A 88 -6.82 -1.97 -6.84
C VAL A 88 -6.24 -1.59 -8.20
N SER A 89 -7.05 -1.66 -9.26
CA SER A 89 -6.60 -1.28 -10.61
C SER A 89 -6.23 0.19 -10.68
N CYS A 90 -7.04 1.06 -10.04
CA CYS A 90 -6.77 2.49 -9.95
C CYS A 90 -5.46 2.77 -9.18
N PHE A 91 -5.27 2.11 -8.04
CA PHE A 91 -4.05 2.22 -7.24
C PHE A 91 -2.81 1.83 -8.05
N VAL A 92 -2.82 0.67 -8.71
CA VAL A 92 -1.68 0.19 -9.52
C VAL A 92 -1.39 1.16 -10.68
N ARG A 93 -2.42 1.68 -11.36
CA ARG A 93 -2.27 2.67 -12.42
C ARG A 93 -1.60 3.94 -11.90
N ASN A 94 -2.11 4.51 -10.81
CA ASN A 94 -1.59 5.75 -10.24
C ASN A 94 -0.17 5.57 -9.70
N LEU A 95 0.14 4.42 -9.06
CA LEU A 95 1.48 4.13 -8.58
C LEU A 95 2.49 4.03 -9.72
N ARG A 96 2.15 3.35 -10.83
CA ARG A 96 3.01 3.27 -12.02
C ARG A 96 3.26 4.66 -12.62
N GLN A 97 2.23 5.49 -12.71
CA GLN A 97 2.36 6.86 -13.20
C GLN A 97 3.27 7.71 -12.31
N TYR A 98 3.14 7.60 -10.98
CA TYR A 98 3.99 8.29 -10.03
C TYR A 98 5.46 7.87 -10.17
N ILE A 99 5.74 6.57 -10.23
CA ILE A 99 7.10 6.06 -10.41
C ILE A 99 7.69 6.56 -11.73
N ALA A 100 6.97 6.42 -12.85
CA ALA A 100 7.47 6.87 -14.16
C ALA A 100 7.78 8.37 -14.21
N ARG A 101 7.00 9.21 -13.50
CA ARG A 101 7.27 10.65 -13.41
C ARG A 101 8.52 10.98 -12.62
N ASN A 102 8.78 10.25 -11.54
CA ASN A 102 9.89 10.56 -10.63
C ASN A 102 11.20 9.85 -11.00
N THR A 103 11.15 8.71 -11.70
CA THR A 103 12.37 8.12 -12.26
C THR A 103 13.02 9.04 -13.30
N ASN A 104 12.21 9.78 -14.07
CA ASN A 104 12.71 10.77 -15.03
C ASN A 104 13.34 12.01 -14.37
N SER A 105 13.09 12.26 -13.07
CA SER A 105 13.74 13.36 -12.33
C SER A 105 15.05 12.94 -11.66
N ASP A 106 15.22 11.65 -11.35
CA ASP A 106 16.39 11.12 -10.64
C ASP A 106 17.59 10.82 -11.57
N GLU A 107 17.38 10.69 -12.89
CA GLU A 107 18.49 10.59 -13.88
C GLU A 107 19.37 11.86 -13.97
N LEU A 108 18.99 12.96 -13.29
CA LEU A 108 19.74 14.21 -13.23
C LEU A 108 20.56 14.40 -11.93
N ALA A 109 20.51 13.48 -10.98
CA ALA A 109 21.27 13.58 -9.74
C ALA A 109 22.55 12.70 -9.81
N PRO A 110 23.76 13.28 -9.82
CA PRO A 110 24.99 12.48 -9.82
C PRO A 110 25.11 11.71 -8.50
N GLU A 111 25.34 10.40 -8.59
CA GLU A 111 25.65 9.55 -7.44
C GLU A 111 26.94 10.03 -6.75
N HIS A 112 26.83 10.46 -5.50
CA HIS A 112 28.00 10.65 -4.64
C HIS A 112 28.51 9.27 -4.20
N VAL A 113 29.50 8.75 -4.92
CA VAL A 113 30.28 7.59 -4.49
C VAL A 113 31.08 8.01 -3.26
N SER A 114 30.62 7.61 -2.07
CA SER A 114 31.42 7.71 -0.85
C SER A 114 32.37 6.52 -0.81
N THR A 115 33.58 6.74 -1.33
CA THR A 115 34.73 5.90 -1.05
C THR A 115 35.07 6.07 0.42
N THR A 116 34.91 5.03 1.22
CA THR A 116 35.66 4.91 2.48
C THR A 116 36.57 3.70 2.35
N MET A 117 37.83 4.01 2.03
CA MET A 117 38.97 3.14 2.27
C MET A 117 39.41 3.28 3.73
N GLN A 118 39.85 2.13 4.27
CA GLN A 118 40.53 1.88 5.56
C GLN A 118 39.69 1.92 6.83
#